data_AF-A0A6J4QQE2-F1
#
_entry.id   AF-A0A6J4QQE2-F1
#
_cell.length_a   1.000
_cell.length_b   1.000
_cell.length_c   1.000
_cell.angle_alpha   90.00
_cell.angle_beta   90.00
_cell.angle_gamma   90.00
#
_symmetry.space_group_name_H-M   'P 1'
#
loop_
_entity.id
_entity.type
_entity.pdbx_description
1 polymer ?
#
loop_
_entity_poly.entity_id
_entity_poly.type
_entity_poly.pdbx_seq_one_letter_code
_entity_poly.pdbx_strand_id
1 'polypeptide(L)'
;MDPELDLERRRLYLAAALTARAARSIGRRVAAGSGARDLLALARDLGTQTGHVEHVHRLSFEPPYPGVTAGPETVRGGLRLLLACHAFGRDGEPLGVVFTTLIPGRPPLISIAPAGTYVPEEWLPPGRTP
;
A
#
# COMPACT_ATOMS: atom_id res chain seq x y z
N MET A 1 -9.02 3.68 -28.34
CA MET A 1 -8.95 3.56 -26.88
C MET A 1 -7.74 4.33 -26.43
N ASP A 2 -7.89 5.19 -25.42
CA ASP A 2 -6.80 6.00 -24.87
C ASP A 2 -6.03 5.15 -23.83
N PRO A 3 -4.79 4.72 -24.12
CA PRO A 3 -4.03 3.84 -23.24
C PRO A 3 -3.74 4.46 -21.86
N GLU A 4 -3.62 5.79 -21.80
CA GLU A 4 -3.34 6.51 -20.55
C GLU A 4 -4.56 6.48 -19.62
N LEU A 5 -5.75 6.74 -20.19
CA LEU A 5 -7.00 6.65 -19.47
C LEU A 5 -7.30 5.22 -18.97
N ASP A 6 -6.99 4.21 -19.79
CA ASP A 6 -7.15 2.81 -19.41
C ASP A 6 -6.26 2.42 -18.22
N LEU A 7 -5.02 2.92 -18.21
CA LEU A 7 -4.09 2.69 -17.11
C LEU A 7 -4.57 3.37 -15.82
N GLU A 8 -5.03 4.61 -15.91
CA GLU A 8 -5.54 5.33 -14.73
C GLU A 8 -6.81 4.68 -14.17
N ARG A 9 -7.71 4.22 -15.05
CA ARG A 9 -8.87 3.42 -14.63
C ARG A 9 -8.45 2.14 -13.91
N ARG A 10 -7.43 1.44 -14.41
CA ARG A 10 -6.88 0.23 -13.78
C ARG A 10 -6.31 0.56 -12.40
N ARG A 11 -5.54 1.63 -12.24
CA ARG A 11 -5.01 2.08 -10.94
C ARG A 11 -6.12 2.39 -9.95
N LEU A 12 -7.13 3.17 -10.36
CA LEU A 12 -8.26 3.52 -9.51
C LEU A 12 -9.02 2.27 -9.02
N TYR A 13 -9.30 1.34 -9.93
CA TYR A 13 -9.96 0.07 -9.60
C TYR A 13 -9.16 -0.74 -8.58
N LEU A 14 -7.84 -0.89 -8.80
CA LEU A 14 -6.96 -1.64 -7.90
C LEU A 14 -6.83 -0.98 -6.53
N ALA A 15 -6.70 0.35 -6.47
CA ALA A 15 -6.69 1.12 -5.24
C ALA A 15 -7.96 0.89 -4.41
N ALA A 16 -9.13 0.90 -5.07
CA ALA A 16 -10.41 0.62 -4.43
C ALA A 16 -10.51 -0.84 -3.93
N ALA A 17 -10.05 -1.81 -4.73
CA ALA A 17 -10.06 -3.22 -4.36
C ALA A 17 -9.16 -3.50 -3.14
N LEU A 18 -7.94 -2.95 -3.13
CA LEU A 18 -6.98 -3.02 -2.02
C LEU A 18 -7.57 -2.34 -0.78
N THR A 19 -8.12 -1.13 -0.91
CA THR A 19 -8.77 -0.40 0.19
C THR A 19 -9.91 -1.21 0.80
N ALA A 20 -10.79 -1.76 -0.03
CA ALA A 20 -11.92 -2.55 0.45
C ALA A 20 -11.47 -3.84 1.15
N ARG A 21 -10.42 -4.49 0.65
CA ARG A 21 -9.86 -5.68 1.30
C ARG A 21 -9.19 -5.35 2.63
N ALA A 22 -8.34 -4.33 2.66
CA ALA A 22 -7.69 -3.88 3.89
C ALA A 22 -8.74 -3.46 4.93
N ALA A 23 -9.78 -2.72 4.52
CA ALA A 23 -10.87 -2.38 5.41
C ALA A 23 -11.54 -3.64 5.97
N ARG A 24 -11.84 -4.64 5.15
CA ARG A 24 -12.44 -5.89 5.63
C ARG A 24 -11.54 -6.66 6.60
N SER A 25 -10.23 -6.73 6.35
CA SER A 25 -9.31 -7.48 7.21
C SER A 25 -9.14 -6.85 8.58
N ILE A 26 -9.22 -5.52 8.69
CA ILE A 26 -8.98 -4.80 9.95
C ILE A 26 -10.26 -4.41 10.72
N GLY A 27 -11.45 -4.85 10.27
CA GLY A 27 -12.72 -4.48 10.92
C GLY A 27 -13.23 -3.08 10.56
N ARG A 28 -13.02 -2.66 9.30
CA ARG A 28 -13.41 -1.40 8.62
C ARG A 28 -12.58 -0.17 8.94
N ARG A 29 -11.99 -0.07 10.13
CA ARG A 29 -11.14 1.05 10.54
C ARG A 29 -10.05 0.59 11.49
N VAL A 30 -8.93 1.31 11.48
CA VAL A 30 -7.88 1.11 12.47
C VAL A 30 -8.43 1.48 13.85
N ALA A 31 -8.14 0.69 14.88
CA ALA A 31 -8.60 0.97 16.23
C ALA A 31 -8.10 2.35 16.71
N ALA A 32 -8.96 3.13 17.36
CA ALA A 32 -8.61 4.50 17.77
C ALA A 32 -7.48 4.55 18.81
N GLY A 33 -7.33 3.49 19.61
CA GLY A 33 -6.25 3.35 20.60
C GLY A 33 -4.96 2.74 20.04
N SER A 34 -4.87 2.48 18.73
CA SER A 34 -3.68 1.86 18.14
C SER A 34 -2.45 2.75 18.27
N GLY A 35 -1.41 2.22 18.92
CA GLY A 35 -0.09 2.83 19.00
C GLY A 35 0.82 2.44 17.83
N ALA A 36 2.05 2.92 17.87
CA ALA A 36 3.08 2.66 16.86
C ALA A 36 3.29 1.16 16.56
N ARG A 37 3.36 0.32 17.60
CA ARG A 37 3.53 -1.14 17.46
C ARG A 37 2.33 -1.79 16.80
N ASP A 38 1.12 -1.33 17.11
CA ASP A 38 -0.12 -1.87 16.54
C ASP A 38 -0.22 -1.56 15.05
N LEU A 39 0.16 -0.35 14.63
CA LEU A 39 0.19 0.02 13.21
C LEU A 39 1.18 -0.85 12.42
N LEU A 40 2.36 -1.12 12.98
CA LEU A 40 3.35 -1.99 12.35
C LEU A 40 2.89 -3.45 12.30
N ALA A 41 2.22 -3.94 13.35
CA ALA A 41 1.61 -5.27 13.35
C ALA A 41 0.53 -5.38 12.27
N LEU A 42 -0.35 -4.38 12.18
CA LEU A 42 -1.40 -4.31 11.17
C LEU A 42 -0.83 -4.31 9.74
N ALA A 43 0.26 -3.58 9.50
CA ALA A 43 0.93 -3.57 8.20
C ALA A 43 1.46 -4.97 7.83
N ARG A 44 2.05 -5.70 8.79
CA ARG A 44 2.50 -7.08 8.55
C ARG A 44 1.33 -8.01 8.23
N ASP A 45 0.24 -7.90 8.99
CA ASP A 45 -0.96 -8.73 8.78
C ASP A 45 -1.55 -8.50 7.39
N LEU A 46 -1.60 -7.24 6.94
CA LEU A 46 -2.02 -6.89 5.58
C LEU A 46 -1.16 -7.58 4.52
N GLY A 47 0.16 -7.65 4.72
CA GLY A 47 1.07 -8.31 3.78
C GLY A 47 0.84 -9.81 3.65
N THR A 48 0.56 -10.50 4.77
CA THR A 48 0.27 -11.95 4.74
C THR A 48 -0.99 -12.30 3.95
N GLN A 49 -1.88 -11.33 3.74
CA GLN A 49 -3.18 -11.51 3.10
C GLN A 49 -3.21 -11.07 1.63
N THR A 50 -2.08 -10.61 1.07
CA THR A 50 -2.06 -10.02 -0.28
C THR A 50 -2.01 -11.03 -1.42
N GLY A 51 -1.55 -12.26 -1.18
CA GLY A 51 -1.43 -13.29 -2.23
C GLY A 51 -2.71 -13.54 -3.03
N HIS A 52 -3.90 -13.40 -2.42
CA HIS A 52 -5.17 -13.50 -3.14
C HIS A 52 -5.37 -12.36 -4.16
N VAL A 53 -5.00 -11.13 -3.80
CA VAL A 53 -5.11 -9.96 -4.69
C VAL A 53 -4.09 -10.07 -5.82
N GLU A 54 -2.85 -10.46 -5.52
CA GLU A 54 -1.82 -10.72 -6.52
C GLU A 54 -2.29 -11.74 -7.55
N HIS A 55 -2.88 -12.85 -7.11
CA HIS A 55 -3.40 -13.87 -8.00
C HIS A 55 -4.61 -13.41 -8.83
N VAL A 56 -5.64 -12.82 -8.19
CA VAL A 56 -6.88 -12.42 -8.87
C VAL A 56 -6.62 -11.31 -9.90
N HIS A 57 -5.76 -10.35 -9.57
CA HIS A 57 -5.49 -9.20 -10.42
C HIS A 57 -4.22 -9.34 -11.27
N ARG A 58 -3.53 -10.48 -11.18
CA ARG A 58 -2.24 -10.76 -11.85
C ARG A 58 -1.24 -9.64 -11.61
N LEU A 59 -0.98 -9.38 -10.33
CA LEU A 59 -0.08 -8.35 -9.86
C LEU A 59 1.11 -8.97 -9.13
N SER A 60 2.21 -8.23 -9.13
CA SER A 60 3.29 -8.42 -8.18
C SER A 60 3.64 -7.09 -7.53
N PHE A 61 4.20 -7.15 -6.32
CA PHE A 61 4.64 -5.97 -5.58
C PHE A 61 6.12 -6.04 -5.22
N GLU A 62 6.84 -4.93 -5.41
CA GLU A 62 8.23 -4.82 -5.00
C GLU A 62 8.52 -3.49 -4.27
N PRO A 63 8.96 -3.53 -3.00
CA PRO A 63 8.98 -4.70 -2.10
C PRO A 63 7.58 -5.32 -1.87
N PRO A 64 7.47 -6.54 -1.32
CA PRO A 64 6.18 -7.18 -1.08
C PRO A 64 5.22 -6.25 -0.32
N TYR A 65 3.97 -6.18 -0.76
CA TYR A 65 2.95 -5.34 -0.15
C TYR A 65 2.80 -5.62 1.36
N PRO A 66 2.55 -4.59 2.21
CA PRO A 66 2.34 -3.17 1.87
C PRO A 66 3.61 -2.37 1.60
N GLY A 67 4.76 -3.03 1.54
CA GLY A 67 6.03 -2.43 1.17
C GLY A 67 6.84 -1.90 2.35
N VAL A 68 7.57 -0.82 2.10
CA VAL A 68 8.52 -0.21 3.04
C VAL A 68 7.97 1.06 3.67
N THR A 69 8.57 1.51 4.78
CA THR A 69 8.11 2.65 5.55
C THR A 69 9.26 3.28 6.35
N ALA A 70 9.23 4.60 6.56
CA ALA A 70 10.06 5.28 7.57
C ALA A 70 9.64 4.97 9.02
N GLY A 71 8.51 4.25 9.20
CA GLY A 71 7.93 3.96 10.50
C GLY A 71 6.79 4.92 10.87
N PRO A 72 6.21 4.76 12.08
CA PRO A 72 5.10 5.59 12.52
C PRO A 72 5.51 7.05 12.71
N GLU A 73 4.73 7.97 12.15
CA GLU A 73 4.92 9.41 12.21
C GLU A 73 3.83 10.06 13.08
N THR A 74 4.22 11.08 13.85
CA THR A 74 3.25 11.95 14.53
C THR A 74 2.78 13.02 13.55
N VAL A 75 1.47 13.10 13.34
CA VAL A 75 0.81 14.11 12.50
C VAL A 75 -0.19 14.92 13.32
N ARG A 76 -0.68 16.04 12.78
CA ARG A 76 -1.75 16.80 13.41
C ARG A 76 -2.99 15.91 13.61
N GLY A 77 -3.25 15.52 14.85
CA GLY A 77 -4.39 14.67 15.21
C GLY A 77 -4.08 13.20 15.47
N GLY A 78 -2.80 12.79 15.56
CA GLY A 78 -2.43 11.47 16.06
C GLY A 78 -1.22 10.84 15.36
N LEU A 79 -1.20 9.51 15.34
CA LEU A 79 -0.19 8.73 14.64
C LEU A 79 -0.64 8.38 13.22
N ARG A 80 0.33 8.25 12.31
CA ARG A 80 0.13 7.73 10.96
C ARG A 80 1.25 6.76 10.63
N LEU A 81 0.94 5.69 9.92
CA LEU A 81 1.93 4.86 9.24
C LEU A 81 1.67 4.95 7.73
N LEU A 82 2.68 5.37 6.98
CA LEU A 82 2.67 5.42 5.51
C LEU A 82 3.64 4.35 4.98
N LEU A 83 3.15 3.48 4.10
CA LEU A 83 3.94 2.44 3.47
C LEU A 83 3.88 2.56 1.95
N ALA A 84 4.93 2.13 1.26
CA ALA A 84 5.00 2.17 -0.19
C ALA A 84 5.65 0.93 -0.81
N CYS A 85 5.07 0.46 -1.92
CA CYS A 85 5.69 -0.51 -2.83
C CYS A 85 5.35 -0.21 -4.29
N HIS A 86 6.17 -0.69 -5.21
CA HIS A 86 5.84 -0.68 -6.64
C HIS A 86 4.87 -1.81 -6.94
N ALA A 87 3.90 -1.54 -7.81
CA ALA A 87 3.02 -2.55 -8.38
C ALA A 87 3.36 -2.77 -9.85
N PHE A 88 3.43 -4.04 -10.23
CA PHE A 88 3.60 -4.47 -11.61
C PHE A 88 2.42 -5.33 -12.02
N GLY A 89 2.07 -5.28 -13.30
CA GLY A 89 1.06 -6.15 -13.85
C GLY A 89 1.61 -7.50 -14.29
N ARG A 90 0.86 -8.16 -15.17
CA ARG A 90 1.07 -9.58 -15.50
C ARG A 90 2.43 -9.83 -16.15
N ASP A 91 2.86 -8.91 -17.01
CA ASP A 91 4.03 -9.07 -17.86
C ASP A 91 5.21 -8.24 -17.34
N GLY A 92 5.14 -7.82 -16.06
CA GLY A 92 6.13 -6.94 -15.44
C GLY A 92 5.95 -5.47 -15.80
N GLU A 93 4.83 -5.09 -16.43
CA GLU A 93 4.59 -3.70 -16.80
C GLU A 93 4.39 -2.84 -15.54
N PRO A 94 5.08 -1.69 -15.39
CA PRO A 94 4.98 -0.86 -14.21
C PRO A 94 3.59 -0.22 -14.15
N LEU A 95 2.84 -0.53 -13.10
CA LEU A 95 1.54 0.10 -12.87
C LEU A 95 1.70 1.39 -12.10
N GLY A 96 2.53 1.42 -11.07
CA GLY A 96 2.69 2.60 -10.23
C GLY A 96 3.21 2.30 -8.84
N VAL A 97 3.21 3.30 -7.98
CA VAL A 97 3.55 3.15 -6.56
C VAL A 97 2.28 3.08 -5.74
N VAL A 98 2.09 1.97 -5.03
CA VAL A 98 1.02 1.79 -4.06
C VAL A 98 1.42 2.47 -2.76
N PHE A 99 0.60 3.39 -2.28
CA PHE A 99 0.72 3.96 -0.95
C PHE A 99 -0.36 3.40 -0.05
N THR A 100 0.03 2.81 1.08
CA THR A 100 -0.89 2.34 2.11
C THR A 100 -0.78 3.25 3.32
N THR A 101 -1.88 3.89 3.69
CA THR A 101 -1.96 4.80 4.85
C THR A 101 -2.83 4.20 5.94
N LEU A 102 -2.27 4.09 7.15
CA LEU A 102 -2.96 3.63 8.34
C LEU A 102 -2.96 4.76 9.39
N ILE A 103 -4.15 5.16 9.83
CA ILE A 103 -4.34 6.22 10.85
C ILE A 103 -5.36 5.70 11.86
N PRO A 104 -5.04 5.66 13.18
CA PRO A 104 -5.97 5.28 14.22
C PRO A 104 -7.32 6.01 14.10
N GLY A 105 -8.41 5.27 14.23
CA GLY A 105 -9.77 5.78 14.12
C GLY A 105 -10.27 5.99 12.69
N ARG A 106 -9.43 5.81 11.66
CA ARG A 106 -9.80 5.98 10.25
C ARG A 106 -9.82 4.65 9.49
N PRO A 107 -10.60 4.54 8.41
CA PRO A 107 -10.43 3.47 7.43
C PRO A 107 -9.01 3.46 6.87
N PRO A 108 -8.47 2.29 6.49
CA PRO A 108 -7.23 2.24 5.74
C PRO A 108 -7.46 2.93 4.38
N LEU A 109 -6.44 3.61 3.87
CA LEU A 109 -6.49 4.26 2.57
C LEU A 109 -5.36 3.72 1.70
N ILE A 110 -5.70 3.24 0.52
CA ILE A 110 -4.73 2.82 -0.48
C ILE A 110 -4.93 3.66 -1.74
N SER A 111 -3.84 4.22 -2.25
CA SER A 111 -3.77 4.90 -3.54
C SER A 111 -2.67 4.30 -4.40
N ILE A 112 -2.77 4.47 -5.71
CA ILE A 112 -1.72 4.05 -6.64
C ILE A 112 -1.34 5.27 -7.47
N ALA A 113 -0.15 5.81 -7.21
CA ALA A 113 0.40 6.93 -7.95
C ALA A 113 1.02 6.45 -9.27
N PRO A 114 1.20 7.33 -10.28
CA PRO A 114 1.79 6.96 -11.56
C PRO A 114 3.16 6.28 -11.45
N ALA A 115 3.48 5.47 -12.46
CA ALA A 115 4.82 4.91 -12.62
C ALA A 115 5.87 6.04 -12.67
N GLY A 116 7.00 5.86 -11.97
CA GLY A 116 8.01 6.90 -11.78
C GLY A 116 7.82 7.79 -10.54
N THR A 117 6.73 7.61 -9.78
CA THR A 117 6.61 8.21 -8.45
C THR A 117 7.74 7.69 -7.55
N TYR A 118 8.40 8.60 -6.85
CA TYR A 118 9.53 8.26 -6.00
C TYR A 118 9.08 7.60 -4.69
N VAL A 119 9.68 6.44 -4.37
CA VAL A 119 9.67 5.86 -3.01
C VAL A 119 11.00 6.23 -2.36
N PRO A 120 11.00 6.90 -1.19
CA PRO A 120 12.24 7.32 -0.57
C PRO A 120 13.19 6.16 -0.28
N GLU A 121 14.43 6.24 -0.76
CA GLU A 121 15.45 5.21 -0.57
C GLU A 121 15.72 4.94 0.92
N GLU A 122 15.59 5.96 1.77
CA GLU A 122 15.72 5.84 3.22
C GLU A 122 14.66 4.94 3.87
N TRP A 123 13.57 4.60 3.16
CA TRP A 123 12.57 3.63 3.63
C TRP A 123 12.99 2.20 3.29
N LEU A 124 13.83 2.02 2.27
CA LEU A 124 14.30 0.69 1.88
C LEU A 124 15.20 0.13 2.99
N PRO A 125 15.07 -1.16 3.33
CA PRO A 125 15.97 -1.78 4.28
C PRO A 125 17.42 -1.66 3.76
N PRO A 126 18.40 -1.38 4.64
CA PRO A 126 19.79 -1.26 4.24
C PRO A 126 20.25 -2.57 3.59
N GLY A 127 20.70 -2.50 2.33
CA GLY A 127 21.29 -3.64 1.61
C GLY A 127 20.63 -4.06 0.28
N ARG A 128 19.63 -3.33 -0.23
CA ARG A 128 19.15 -3.50 -1.61
C ARG A 128 19.77 -2.42 -2.51
N THR A 129 20.91 -2.73 -3.11
CA THR A 129 21.44 -1.98 -4.25
C THR A 129 20.63 -2.37 -5.51
N PRO A 130 20.32 -1.42 -6.43
CA PRO A 130 19.59 -1.72 -7.66
C PRO A 130 20.28 -2.76 -8.56
#